data_AF-A0A9D2IFJ6-F1
#
_entry.id   AF-A0A9D2IFJ6-F1
#
_cell.length_a   1.000
_cell.length_b   1.000
_cell.length_c   1.000
_cell.angle_alpha   90.00
_cell.angle_beta   90.00
_cell.angle_gamma   90.00
#
_symmetry.space_group_name_H-M   'P 1'
#
loop_
_entity.id
_entity.type
_entity.pdbx_description
1 polymer ?
#
loop_
_entity_poly.entity_id
_entity_poly.type
_entity_poly.pdbx_seq_one_letter_code
_entity_poly.pdbx_strand_id
1 'polypeptide(L)'
;MQHKVKLTVIDKKLYPELQAQYCANPESGACPVYEIGDEFVFERYGEADDFWKMGMGRQCSEAWDAVARYIYTGLQGGSIMRGWMKDERIMIACCSDGTRPVVFKIERMDYKVLYISGIGCEKCREKIRAALEALEGVTTVSFREKFTEVYLENDVEDAALKMAVEQCGDYTVEKID
;
A
#
# COMPACT_ATOMS: atom_id res chain seq x y z
N MET A 1 -3.51 8.35 12.45
CA MET A 1 -3.52 7.19 11.54
C MET A 1 -3.02 7.65 10.19
N GLN A 2 -2.08 6.89 9.65
CA GLN A 2 -1.42 7.13 8.38
C GLN A 2 -1.90 6.11 7.34
N HIS A 3 -1.67 6.42 6.07
CA HIS A 3 -2.14 5.59 4.96
C HIS A 3 -1.06 5.36 3.91
N LYS A 4 -0.97 4.12 3.45
CA LYS A 4 -0.25 3.75 2.24
C LYS A 4 -1.22 3.14 1.25
N VAL A 5 -0.82 3.07 -0.01
CA VAL A 5 -1.57 2.30 -1.00
C VAL A 5 -0.66 1.29 -1.65
N LYS A 6 -1.08 0.03 -1.65
CA LYS A 6 -0.46 -1.05 -2.41
C LYS A 6 -1.23 -1.24 -3.72
N LEU A 7 -0.50 -1.20 -4.81
CA LEU A 7 -0.97 -1.52 -6.16
C LEU A 7 -0.36 -2.86 -6.56
N THR A 8 -1.20 -3.85 -6.81
CA THR A 8 -0.78 -5.19 -7.26
C THR A 8 -1.34 -5.46 -8.65
N VAL A 9 -0.50 -5.90 -9.58
CA VAL A 9 -0.95 -6.38 -10.89
C VAL A 9 -1.54 -7.78 -10.73
N ILE A 10 -2.84 -7.93 -10.96
CA ILE A 10 -3.55 -9.21 -10.73
C ILE A 10 -3.89 -9.95 -12.02
N ASP A 11 -3.91 -9.25 -13.16
CA ASP A 11 -4.23 -9.86 -14.45
C ASP A 11 -3.69 -9.02 -15.62
N LYS A 12 -3.47 -9.68 -16.76
CA LYS A 12 -3.10 -9.05 -18.03
C LYS A 12 -3.96 -9.69 -19.12
N LYS A 13 -4.77 -8.89 -19.80
CA LYS A 13 -5.56 -9.36 -20.95
C LYS A 13 -4.93 -8.95 -22.27
N LEU A 14 -5.29 -9.67 -23.31
CA LEU A 14 -4.97 -9.38 -24.71
C LEU A 14 -6.20 -9.72 -25.54
N TYR A 15 -6.64 -8.77 -26.34
CA TYR A 15 -7.72 -8.91 -27.32
C TYR A 15 -7.10 -8.87 -28.72
N PRO A 16 -6.54 -9.99 -29.21
CA PRO A 16 -5.79 -10.01 -30.46
C PRO A 16 -6.65 -9.62 -31.67
N GLU A 17 -7.95 -9.89 -31.64
CA GLU A 17 -8.91 -9.47 -32.66
C GLU A 17 -9.01 -7.94 -32.79
N LEU A 18 -8.95 -7.21 -31.66
CA LEU A 18 -8.96 -5.75 -31.66
C LEU A 18 -7.63 -5.20 -32.18
N GLN A 19 -6.51 -5.82 -31.83
CA GLN A 19 -5.21 -5.43 -32.37
C GLN A 19 -5.16 -5.65 -33.89
N ALA A 20 -5.58 -6.82 -34.36
CA ALA A 20 -5.59 -7.16 -35.78
C ALA A 20 -6.45 -6.20 -36.62
N GLN A 21 -7.57 -5.75 -36.07
CA GLN A 21 -8.50 -4.87 -36.78
C GLN A 21 -8.09 -3.39 -36.72
N TYR A 22 -7.58 -2.90 -35.58
CA TYR A 22 -7.46 -1.46 -35.33
C TYR A 22 -6.03 -0.97 -35.07
N CYS A 23 -5.09 -1.82 -34.65
CA CYS A 23 -3.72 -1.39 -34.40
C CYS A 23 -2.89 -1.37 -35.68
N ALA A 24 -2.00 -0.37 -35.81
CA ALA A 24 -1.05 -0.30 -36.93
C ALA A 24 -0.12 -1.53 -36.98
N ASN A 25 0.29 -2.03 -35.80
CA ASN A 25 0.87 -3.37 -35.67
C ASN A 25 -0.22 -4.33 -35.16
N PRO A 26 -0.71 -5.27 -36.00
CA PRO A 26 -1.77 -6.21 -35.63
C PRO A 26 -1.34 -7.22 -34.55
N GLU A 27 -0.04 -7.36 -34.30
CA GLU A 27 0.55 -8.30 -33.32
C GLU A 27 1.31 -7.55 -32.21
N SER A 28 0.73 -6.43 -31.73
CA SER A 28 1.34 -5.61 -30.67
C SER A 28 1.51 -6.36 -29.33
N GLY A 29 0.77 -7.46 -29.13
CA GLY A 29 0.89 -8.36 -27.99
C GLY A 29 0.38 -7.76 -26.68
N ALA A 30 0.56 -8.51 -25.59
CA ALA A 30 0.21 -8.08 -24.24
C ALA A 30 1.07 -6.90 -23.77
N CYS A 31 0.67 -6.24 -22.68
CA CYS A 31 1.45 -5.15 -22.10
C CYS A 31 2.87 -5.62 -21.72
N PRO A 32 3.94 -4.95 -22.19
CA PRO A 32 5.33 -5.30 -21.87
C PRO A 32 5.86 -4.58 -20.61
N VAL A 33 5.09 -3.66 -20.03
CA VAL A 33 5.53 -2.80 -18.92
C VAL A 33 5.37 -3.48 -17.56
N TYR A 34 4.32 -4.28 -17.40
CA TYR A 34 3.93 -4.88 -16.12
C TYR A 34 3.89 -6.39 -16.25
N GLU A 35 4.16 -7.10 -15.15
CA GLU A 35 3.93 -8.53 -15.00
C GLU A 35 2.94 -8.85 -13.88
N ILE A 36 2.22 -9.95 -14.02
CA ILE A 36 1.29 -10.41 -12.97
C ILE A 36 2.10 -10.71 -11.71
N GLY A 37 1.65 -10.16 -10.58
CA GLY A 37 2.34 -10.24 -9.30
C GLY A 37 3.26 -9.06 -9.01
N ASP A 38 3.45 -8.12 -9.94
CA ASP A 38 4.16 -6.87 -9.64
C ASP A 38 3.44 -6.10 -8.53
N GLU A 39 4.23 -5.60 -7.57
CA GLU A 39 3.75 -4.83 -6.43
C GLU A 39 4.43 -3.47 -6.34
N PHE A 40 3.63 -2.44 -6.08
CA PHE A 40 4.08 -1.07 -5.87
C PHE A 40 3.42 -0.51 -4.62
N VAL A 41 4.20 0.05 -3.70
CA VAL A 41 3.69 0.71 -2.51
C VAL A 41 3.93 2.21 -2.66
N PHE A 42 2.87 2.99 -2.42
CA PHE A 42 2.90 4.43 -2.41
C PHE A 42 2.79 4.92 -0.96
N GLU A 43 3.74 5.74 -0.53
CA GLU A 43 3.73 6.38 0.77
C GLU A 43 3.94 7.91 0.70
N ARG A 44 3.36 8.62 1.66
CA ARG A 44 3.45 10.07 1.82
C ARG A 44 3.67 10.46 3.28
N TYR A 45 4.71 9.89 3.89
CA TYR A 45 5.05 10.11 5.30
C TYR A 45 6.54 10.44 5.46
N GLY A 46 6.85 11.38 6.37
CA GLY A 46 8.21 11.90 6.54
C GLY A 46 8.68 12.64 5.28
N GLU A 47 9.79 12.19 4.70
CA GLU A 47 10.35 12.77 3.47
C GLU A 47 9.85 12.06 2.19
N ALA A 48 9.08 10.98 2.32
CA ALA A 48 8.54 10.26 1.19
C ALA A 48 7.33 11.00 0.60
N ASP A 49 7.30 11.09 -0.73
CA ASP A 49 6.13 11.52 -1.48
C ASP A 49 6.13 10.85 -2.87
N ASP A 50 5.71 9.59 -2.90
CA ASP A 50 5.78 8.75 -4.10
C ASP A 50 4.72 9.10 -5.14
N PHE A 51 3.63 9.73 -4.69
CA PHE A 51 2.49 10.06 -5.54
C PHE A 51 2.88 11.04 -6.66
N TRP A 52 3.53 12.15 -6.30
CA TRP A 52 3.94 13.16 -7.29
C TRP A 52 5.06 12.69 -8.22
N LYS A 53 5.73 11.59 -7.87
CA LYS A 53 6.78 10.96 -8.67
C LYS A 53 6.25 9.79 -9.50
N MET A 54 4.93 9.61 -9.60
CA MET A 54 4.29 8.50 -10.32
C MET A 54 4.87 7.13 -9.92
N GLY A 55 5.04 6.89 -8.62
CA GLY A 55 5.67 5.65 -8.14
C GLY A 55 7.14 5.55 -8.55
N MET A 56 7.87 6.66 -8.47
CA MET A 56 9.27 6.80 -8.91
C MET A 56 9.49 6.49 -10.40
N GLY A 57 8.56 6.91 -11.26
CA GLY A 57 8.62 6.70 -12.71
C GLY A 57 8.41 5.25 -13.14
N ARG A 58 7.95 4.38 -12.23
CA ARG A 58 7.70 2.95 -12.51
C ARG A 58 6.36 2.70 -13.21
N GLN A 59 5.53 3.73 -13.36
CA GLN A 59 4.22 3.63 -13.99
C GLN A 59 4.25 4.21 -15.40
N CYS A 60 3.67 3.51 -16.38
CA CYS A 60 3.36 4.13 -17.67
C CYS A 60 2.20 5.13 -17.54
N SER A 61 2.16 6.15 -18.41
CA SER A 61 1.19 7.23 -18.33
C SER A 61 -0.27 6.76 -18.40
N GLU A 62 -0.54 5.77 -19.25
CA GLU A 62 -1.89 5.23 -19.46
C GLU A 62 -2.43 4.53 -18.19
N ALA A 63 -1.59 3.70 -17.58
CA ALA A 63 -1.94 3.03 -16.34
C ALA A 63 -2.06 4.06 -15.20
N TRP A 64 -1.14 5.03 -15.14
CA TRP A 64 -1.16 6.07 -14.11
C TRP A 64 -2.45 6.89 -14.14
N ASP A 65 -2.89 7.35 -15.31
CA ASP A 65 -4.15 8.09 -15.45
C ASP A 65 -5.35 7.29 -14.91
N ALA A 66 -5.37 5.98 -15.18
CA ALA A 66 -6.43 5.09 -14.71
C ALA A 66 -6.43 4.87 -13.18
N VAL A 67 -5.25 4.82 -12.53
CA VAL A 67 -5.13 4.43 -11.12
C VAL A 67 -4.86 5.59 -10.14
N ALA A 68 -4.31 6.72 -10.61
CA ALA A 68 -3.78 7.78 -9.75
C ALA A 68 -4.85 8.36 -8.81
N ARG A 69 -6.08 8.59 -9.30
CA ARG A 69 -7.17 9.12 -8.47
C ARG A 69 -7.49 8.23 -7.27
N TYR A 70 -7.47 6.91 -7.47
CA TYR A 70 -7.78 5.94 -6.42
C TYR A 70 -6.65 5.84 -5.41
N ILE A 71 -5.40 5.84 -5.91
CA ILE A 71 -4.20 5.90 -5.06
C ILE A 71 -4.23 7.16 -4.21
N TYR A 72 -4.52 8.33 -4.81
CA TYR A 72 -4.59 9.58 -4.07
C TYR A 72 -5.67 9.54 -2.99
N THR A 73 -6.88 9.06 -3.32
CA THR A 73 -7.96 8.90 -2.33
C THR A 73 -7.55 7.99 -1.18
N GLY A 74 -6.92 6.85 -1.47
CA GLY A 74 -6.42 5.94 -0.44
C GLY A 74 -5.36 6.59 0.46
N LEU A 75 -4.43 7.34 -0.13
CA LEU A 75 -3.40 8.08 0.61
C LEU A 75 -3.97 9.19 1.52
N GLN A 76 -5.15 9.72 1.20
CA GLN A 76 -5.86 10.68 2.05
C GLN A 76 -6.76 10.02 3.11
N GLY A 77 -6.75 8.68 3.23
CA GLY A 77 -7.62 7.97 4.17
C GLY A 77 -9.09 7.89 3.75
N GLY A 78 -9.41 8.25 2.51
CA GLY A 78 -10.76 8.18 1.97
C GLY A 78 -11.19 6.74 1.65
N SER A 79 -12.50 6.52 1.64
CA SER A 79 -13.09 5.37 0.92
C SER A 79 -12.77 5.54 -0.57
N ILE A 80 -12.19 4.51 -1.19
CA ILE A 80 -11.79 4.61 -2.59
C ILE A 80 -13.03 4.75 -3.50
N MET A 81 -14.09 3.99 -3.21
CA MET A 81 -15.40 4.07 -3.86
C MET A 81 -16.53 3.63 -2.90
N ARG A 82 -17.19 4.61 -2.28
CA ARG A 82 -18.19 4.40 -1.23
C ARG A 82 -19.31 3.46 -1.65
N GLY A 83 -19.46 2.35 -0.94
CA GLY A 83 -20.51 1.35 -1.13
C GLY A 83 -20.37 0.51 -2.40
N TRP A 84 -19.23 0.58 -3.08
CA TRP A 84 -19.00 -0.16 -4.32
C TRP A 84 -18.34 -1.51 -4.07
N MET A 85 -17.14 -1.51 -3.47
CA MET A 85 -16.42 -2.73 -3.12
C MET A 85 -16.88 -3.26 -1.77
N LYS A 86 -16.68 -4.56 -1.53
CA LYS A 86 -16.97 -5.18 -0.23
C LYS A 86 -16.16 -4.56 0.92
N ASP A 87 -14.96 -4.10 0.59
CA ASP A 87 -14.07 -3.36 1.48
C ASP A 87 -13.80 -1.98 0.89
N GLU A 88 -14.06 -0.94 1.66
CA GLU A 88 -13.90 0.47 1.28
C GLU A 88 -12.44 0.88 1.00
N ARG A 89 -11.49 0.04 1.43
CA ARG A 89 -10.04 0.19 1.22
C ARG A 89 -9.57 -0.42 -0.09
N ILE A 90 -10.42 -1.18 -0.78
CA ILE A 90 -10.03 -1.92 -1.99
C ILE A 90 -10.73 -1.34 -3.21
N MET A 91 -10.03 -1.34 -4.35
CA MET A 91 -10.60 -1.08 -5.67
C MET A 91 -9.93 -1.96 -6.72
N ILE A 92 -10.70 -2.43 -7.70
CA ILE A 92 -10.18 -3.05 -8.91
C ILE A 92 -10.32 -2.05 -10.05
N ALA A 93 -9.19 -1.70 -10.67
CA ALA A 93 -9.14 -0.81 -11.82
C ALA A 93 -8.28 -1.45 -12.91
N CYS A 94 -8.36 -0.94 -14.13
CA CYS A 94 -7.52 -1.43 -15.22
C CYS A 94 -6.98 -0.28 -16.07
N CYS A 95 -5.84 -0.52 -16.72
CA CYS A 95 -5.32 0.34 -17.78
C CYS A 95 -6.38 0.51 -18.87
N SER A 96 -6.55 1.74 -19.36
CA SER A 96 -7.56 2.08 -20.36
C SER A 96 -7.20 1.60 -21.79
N ASP A 97 -6.03 0.97 -21.99
CA ASP A 97 -5.69 0.29 -23.24
C ASP A 97 -6.64 -0.90 -23.48
N GLY A 98 -7.71 -0.65 -24.22
CA GLY A 98 -8.76 -1.61 -24.49
C GLY A 98 -8.33 -2.83 -25.30
N THR A 99 -7.13 -2.82 -25.92
CA THR A 99 -6.63 -3.99 -26.67
C THR A 99 -5.81 -4.94 -25.80
N ARG A 100 -5.25 -4.45 -24.68
CA ARG A 100 -4.38 -5.22 -23.80
C ARG A 100 -4.38 -4.69 -22.35
N PRO A 101 -5.55 -4.61 -21.69
CA PRO A 101 -5.63 -3.96 -20.39
C PRO A 101 -4.90 -4.79 -19.32
N VAL A 102 -4.25 -4.07 -18.42
CA VAL A 102 -3.64 -4.60 -17.20
C VAL A 102 -4.60 -4.31 -16.06
N VAL A 103 -4.93 -5.32 -15.26
CA VAL A 103 -5.86 -5.20 -14.13
C VAL A 103 -5.07 -5.09 -12.84
N PHE A 104 -5.42 -4.10 -12.04
CA PHE A 104 -4.76 -3.78 -10.78
C PHE A 104 -5.73 -3.94 -9.60
N LYS A 105 -5.24 -4.55 -8.52
CA LYS A 105 -5.80 -4.40 -7.19
C LYS A 105 -5.15 -3.20 -6.52
N ILE A 106 -5.97 -2.25 -6.10
CA ILE A 106 -5.57 -1.07 -5.33
C ILE A 106 -6.05 -1.30 -3.89
N GLU A 107 -5.16 -1.22 -2.93
CA GLU A 107 -5.44 -1.54 -1.53
C GLU A 107 -4.84 -0.48 -0.61
N ARG A 108 -5.70 0.24 0.11
CA ARG A 108 -5.27 1.16 1.18
C ARG A 108 -4.86 0.35 2.40
N MET A 109 -3.67 0.63 2.91
CA MET A 109 -3.12 0.06 4.14
C MET A 109 -3.12 1.13 5.22
N ASP A 110 -3.81 0.86 6.31
CA ASP A 110 -3.93 1.76 7.46
C ASP A 110 -2.86 1.37 8.49
N TYR A 111 -2.16 2.36 9.02
CA TYR A 111 -1.09 2.12 9.99
C TYR A 111 -0.89 3.30 10.95
N LYS A 112 -0.25 3.03 12.08
CA LYS A 112 0.25 4.06 13.00
C LYS A 112 1.77 4.06 13.02
N VAL A 113 2.35 5.23 13.25
CA VAL A 113 3.80 5.40 13.35
C VAL A 113 4.19 5.61 14.80
N LEU A 114 4.98 4.68 15.35
CA LEU A 114 5.47 4.71 16.72
C LEU A 114 6.94 5.14 16.74
N TYR A 115 7.23 6.20 17.50
CA TYR A 115 8.59 6.61 17.83
C TYR A 115 8.98 5.96 19.16
N ILE A 116 9.86 4.96 19.11
CA ILE A 116 10.21 4.12 20.26
C ILE A 116 11.69 4.31 20.57
N SER A 117 12.00 4.78 21.78
CA SER A 117 13.37 4.82 22.30
C SER A 117 13.68 3.58 23.16
N GLY A 118 14.97 3.29 23.31
CA GLY A 118 15.47 2.11 24.04
C GLY A 118 15.66 0.85 23.18
N ILE A 119 15.37 0.88 21.88
CA ILE A 119 15.63 -0.26 20.97
C ILE A 119 17.13 -0.35 20.67
N GLY A 120 17.83 -1.27 21.33
CA GLY A 120 19.28 -1.45 21.17
C GLY A 120 19.72 -2.63 20.29
N CYS A 121 18.84 -3.58 19.99
CA CYS A 121 19.20 -4.78 19.21
C CYS A 121 17.98 -5.44 18.54
N GLU A 122 18.25 -6.40 17.66
CA GLU A 122 17.19 -7.14 16.95
C GLU A 122 16.27 -7.92 17.91
N LYS A 123 16.80 -8.44 19.03
CA LYS A 123 15.95 -9.11 20.03
C LYS A 123 14.93 -8.16 20.67
N CYS A 124 15.25 -6.86 20.78
CA CYS A 124 14.28 -5.86 21.23
C CYS A 124 13.14 -5.73 20.21
N ARG A 125 13.48 -5.67 18.91
CA ARG A 125 12.50 -5.58 17.82
C ARG A 125 11.58 -6.79 17.77
N GLU A 126 12.13 -8.00 17.89
CA GLU A 126 11.33 -9.23 17.93
C GLU A 126 10.36 -9.24 19.11
N LYS A 127 10.81 -8.81 20.30
CA LYS A 127 9.95 -8.75 21.49
C LYS A 127 8.81 -7.73 21.32
N ILE A 128 9.13 -6.54 20.81
CA ILE A 128 8.15 -5.48 20.56
C ILE A 128 7.16 -5.92 19.47
N ARG A 129 7.64 -6.52 18.37
CA ARG A 129 6.80 -7.08 17.30
C ARG A 129 5.82 -8.09 17.85
N ALA A 130 6.31 -9.08 18.60
CA ALA A 130 5.46 -10.12 19.17
C ALA A 130 4.37 -9.56 20.10
N ALA A 131 4.68 -8.54 20.89
CA ALA A 131 3.70 -7.92 21.78
C ALA A 131 2.65 -7.09 21.04
N LEU A 132 3.06 -6.34 20.01
CA LEU A 132 2.15 -5.56 19.18
C LEU A 132 1.27 -6.45 18.31
N GLU A 133 1.82 -7.48 17.66
CA GLU A 133 1.07 -8.43 16.83
C GLU A 133 0.16 -9.36 17.63
N ALA A 134 0.30 -9.39 18.97
CA ALA A 134 -0.66 -10.06 19.86
C ALA A 134 -1.93 -9.23 20.13
N LEU A 135 -1.94 -7.94 19.79
CA LEU A 135 -3.12 -7.09 19.94
C LEU A 135 -4.11 -7.37 18.81
N GLU A 136 -5.39 -7.54 19.18
CA GLU A 136 -6.47 -7.63 18.20
C GLU A 136 -6.52 -6.37 17.33
N GLY A 137 -6.57 -6.55 16.01
CA GLY A 137 -6.56 -5.46 15.04
C GLY A 137 -5.18 -5.06 14.51
N VAL A 138 -4.08 -5.55 15.09
CA VAL A 138 -2.72 -5.37 14.52
C VAL A 138 -2.40 -6.51 13.57
N THR A 139 -1.97 -6.19 12.34
CA THR A 139 -1.68 -7.21 11.31
C THR A 139 -0.19 -7.44 11.09
N THR A 140 0.63 -6.38 11.12
CA THR A 140 2.06 -6.46 10.81
C THR A 140 2.82 -5.31 11.45
N VAL A 141 4.02 -5.58 11.96
CA VAL A 141 4.93 -4.54 12.48
C VAL A 141 6.23 -4.49 11.68
N SER A 142 6.55 -3.30 11.15
CA SER A 142 7.76 -3.04 10.36
C SER A 142 8.61 -1.97 11.03
N PHE A 143 9.89 -2.28 11.26
CA PHE A 143 10.84 -1.32 11.84
C PHE A 143 11.55 -0.57 10.71
N ARG A 144 11.40 0.76 10.69
CA ARG A 144 12.24 1.67 9.89
C ARG A 144 13.41 2.15 10.74
N GLU A 145 14.30 2.92 10.12
CA GLU A 145 15.47 3.48 10.80
C GLU A 145 15.09 4.40 11.97
N LYS A 146 14.04 5.24 11.79
CA LYS A 146 13.66 6.29 12.75
C LYS A 146 12.39 5.99 13.55
N PHE A 147 11.55 5.09 13.05
CA PHE A 147 10.23 4.82 13.62
C PHE A 147 9.76 3.40 13.30
N THR A 148 8.69 2.97 13.94
CA THR A 148 8.05 1.68 13.73
C THR A 148 6.68 1.88 13.10
N GLU A 149 6.39 1.16 12.03
CA GLU A 149 5.08 1.13 11.38
C GLU A 149 4.28 -0.04 11.94
N VAL A 150 3.07 0.24 12.44
CA VAL A 150 2.15 -0.77 12.97
C VAL A 150 0.91 -0.76 12.09
N TYR A 151 0.77 -1.77 11.24
CA TYR A 151 -0.35 -1.91 10.30
C TYR A 151 -1.56 -2.50 11.00
N LEU A 152 -2.73 -1.97 10.65
CA LEU A 152 -3.96 -2.18 11.38
C LEU A 152 -5.11 -2.62 10.45
N GLU A 153 -5.88 -3.61 10.90
CA GLU A 153 -7.14 -4.00 10.25
C GLU A 153 -8.26 -3.01 10.60
N ASN A 154 -8.25 -2.51 11.82
CA ASN A 154 -9.16 -1.52 12.38
C ASN A 154 -8.39 -0.60 13.33
N ASP A 155 -8.94 0.57 13.65
CA ASP A 155 -8.26 1.48 14.58
C ASP A 155 -8.05 0.79 15.94
N VAL A 156 -6.82 0.93 16.47
CA VAL A 156 -6.39 0.40 17.76
C VAL A 156 -5.92 1.57 18.59
N GLU A 157 -6.49 1.75 19.79
CA GLU A 157 -6.19 2.88 20.67
C GLU A 157 -4.69 3.06 20.93
N ASP A 158 -4.23 4.31 20.86
CA ASP A 158 -2.82 4.68 21.06
C ASP A 158 -2.30 4.21 22.42
N ALA A 159 -3.16 4.24 23.44
CA ALA A 159 -2.84 3.76 24.78
C ALA A 159 -2.54 2.25 24.79
N ALA A 160 -3.27 1.44 24.02
CA ALA A 160 -3.05 0.00 23.95
C ALA A 160 -1.71 -0.33 23.27
N LEU A 161 -1.42 0.35 22.15
CA LEU A 161 -0.13 0.22 21.44
C LEU A 161 1.04 0.64 22.35
N LYS A 162 0.90 1.78 23.03
CA LYS A 162 1.90 2.27 23.98
C LYS A 162 2.14 1.27 25.11
N MET A 163 1.08 0.79 25.76
CA MET A 163 1.18 -0.18 26.85
C MET A 163 1.86 -1.48 26.40
N ALA A 164 1.53 -1.99 25.21
CA ALA A 164 2.13 -3.22 24.69
C ALA A 164 3.64 -3.08 24.51
N VAL A 165 4.13 -1.93 24.05
CA VAL A 165 5.57 -1.66 23.91
C VAL A 165 6.24 -1.51 25.28
N GLU A 166 5.71 -0.65 26.15
CA GLU A 166 6.37 -0.28 27.41
C GLU A 166 6.35 -1.42 28.46
N GLN A 167 5.39 -2.35 28.38
CA GLN A 167 5.40 -3.55 29.23
C GLN A 167 6.45 -4.59 28.81
N CYS A 168 7.03 -4.46 27.62
CA CYS A 168 8.06 -5.38 27.14
C CYS A 168 9.46 -5.10 27.70
N GLY A 169 9.68 -4.04 28.47
CA GLY A 169 10.98 -3.72 29.05
C GLY A 169 11.21 -2.23 29.11
N ASP A 170 12.47 -1.82 29.15
CA ASP A 170 12.85 -0.42 29.27
C ASP A 170 12.78 0.31 27.91
N TYR A 171 11.59 0.31 27.31
CA TYR A 171 11.25 1.03 26.08
C TYR A 171 10.29 2.16 26.40
N THR A 172 10.35 3.25 25.64
CA THR A 172 9.41 4.37 25.79
C THR A 172 8.81 4.72 24.44
N VAL A 173 7.48 4.83 24.38
CA VAL A 173 6.81 5.36 23.18
C VAL A 173 6.66 6.86 23.34
N GLU A 174 7.49 7.59 22.60
CA GLU A 174 7.62 9.04 22.68
C GLU A 174 6.48 9.75 21.94
N LYS A 175 6.02 9.16 20.83
CA LYS A 175 5.02 9.74 19.94
C LYS A 175 4.33 8.66 19.10
N ILE A 176 3.05 8.86 18.81
CA ILE A 176 2.26 8.07 17.87
C ILE A 176 1.61 9.02 16.85
N ASP A 177 1.75 8.73 15.55
CA ASP A 177 1.07 9.43 14.42
C ASP A 177 0.14 8.50 13.62
#